data_AF-A0A9R0UV03-F1
#
_entry.id   AF-A0A9R0UV03-F1
#
_cell.length_a   1.000
_cell.length_b   1.000
_cell.length_c   1.000
_cell.angle_alpha   90.00
_cell.angle_beta   90.00
_cell.angle_gamma   90.00
#
_symmetry.space_group_name_H-M   'P 1'
#
loop_
_entity.id
_entity.type
_entity.pdbx_description
1 polymer ?
#
loop_
_entity_poly.entity_id
_entity_poly.type
_entity_poly.pdbx_seq_one_letter_code
_entity_poly.pdbx_strand_id
1 'polypeptide(L)'
;MSSSKLTALKDERFNTCIQHRLSELEGLPSTWGEDLQMKCLLELYGLKLLDLQKKVRSDVNAEYWLHKKCVHPERQLFDWGMMRIRYPFTMYGIGDGFSMDTDDIHRKKRFTERISKLEEEEKNQAETRKRRFFTEILNAAREYQVQTSATYKRRKQRNDGVQAWHVRARQRINRLEKSRLQVLKAGDQEAYMRMVEESKNERLTMLLDKTNELLEGIGKAVQRQKDAEHVSRPEGSEDSESDESPEESPSDDDADTHGSANTSKFNAAGRRLDSTVHSIEEKVTEQPSALVGGELRPYQLEGLQWMLSLFNNNLNGILADEMGLGKTIQTIALIAYLLEKKEVTGPHLIVAPKAVLPNWSNEFKTWAPSIGTILYDGRPDERKSLRETNFGGQFNVLLTHYDLILKDKKFLKKVHWHYLIVDEGHRLKNHECALARTLVSGYTLWS
;
A
#
# COMPACT_ATOMS: atom_id res chain seq x y z
N MET A 1 -26.54 -77.57 -31.99
CA MET A 1 -26.26 -76.12 -31.96
C MET A 1 -27.46 -75.41 -31.35
N SER A 2 -27.27 -74.44 -30.43
CA SER A 2 -28.42 -73.70 -29.87
C SER A 2 -29.06 -72.82 -30.96
N SER A 3 -30.37 -72.57 -30.87
CA SER A 3 -31.11 -71.73 -31.82
C SER A 3 -30.43 -70.37 -32.03
N SER A 4 -29.93 -69.75 -30.95
CA SER A 4 -29.20 -68.49 -30.97
C SER A 4 -27.87 -68.54 -31.73
N LYS A 5 -27.14 -69.66 -31.71
CA LYS A 5 -25.92 -69.82 -32.53
C LYS A 5 -26.26 -69.95 -34.01
N LEU A 6 -27.38 -70.57 -34.34
CA LEU A 6 -27.82 -70.75 -35.72
C LEU A 6 -28.32 -69.44 -36.33
N THR A 7 -28.97 -68.58 -35.55
CA THR A 7 -29.35 -67.23 -35.99
C THR A 7 -28.13 -66.33 -36.22
N ALA A 8 -27.15 -66.35 -35.30
CA ALA A 8 -25.92 -65.55 -35.47
C ALA A 8 -25.14 -65.93 -36.73
N LEU A 9 -24.99 -67.23 -37.00
CA LEU A 9 -24.34 -67.71 -38.23
C LEU A 9 -25.11 -67.34 -39.51
N LYS A 10 -26.45 -67.26 -39.44
CA LYS A 10 -27.27 -66.79 -40.56
C LYS A 10 -27.01 -65.30 -40.83
N ASP A 11 -27.00 -64.48 -39.78
CA ASP A 11 -26.77 -63.03 -39.91
C ASP A 11 -25.38 -62.72 -40.45
N GLU A 12 -24.36 -63.48 -40.01
CA GLU A 12 -23.00 -63.37 -40.53
C GLU A 12 -22.90 -63.73 -42.02
N ARG A 13 -23.62 -64.79 -42.46
CA ARG A 13 -23.72 -65.14 -43.89
C ARG A 13 -24.42 -64.06 -44.71
N PHE A 14 -25.47 -63.45 -44.17
CA PHE A 14 -26.14 -62.35 -44.88
C PHE A 14 -25.25 -61.12 -45.00
N ASN A 15 -24.55 -60.75 -43.93
CA ASN A 15 -23.64 -59.60 -43.95
C ASN A 15 -22.47 -59.81 -44.91
N THR A 16 -21.89 -61.02 -44.95
CA THR A 16 -20.83 -61.35 -45.91
C THR A 16 -21.32 -61.32 -47.36
N CYS A 17 -22.54 -61.79 -47.66
CA CYS A 17 -23.14 -61.66 -48.99
C CYS A 17 -23.38 -60.20 -49.39
N ILE A 18 -23.83 -59.36 -48.45
CA ILE A 18 -24.04 -57.91 -48.70
C ILE A 18 -22.71 -57.23 -48.98
N GLN A 19 -21.66 -57.53 -48.21
CA GLN A 19 -20.32 -56.99 -48.44
C GLN A 19 -19.74 -57.42 -49.79
N HIS A 20 -19.92 -58.69 -50.16
CA HIS A 20 -19.54 -59.19 -51.47
C HIS A 20 -20.25 -58.42 -52.58
N ARG A 21 -21.58 -58.26 -52.49
CA ARG A 21 -22.37 -57.53 -53.48
C ARG A 21 -22.01 -56.06 -53.58
N LEU A 22 -21.70 -55.40 -52.46
CA LEU A 22 -21.18 -54.03 -52.46
C LEU A 22 -19.85 -53.93 -53.22
N SER A 23 -18.93 -54.88 -53.00
CA SER A 23 -17.66 -54.90 -53.72
C SER A 23 -17.82 -55.14 -55.22
N GLU A 24 -18.80 -55.96 -55.62
CA GLU A 24 -19.15 -56.17 -57.03
C GLU A 24 -19.66 -54.87 -57.66
N LEU A 25 -20.59 -54.18 -56.98
CA LEU A 25 -21.21 -52.95 -57.49
C LEU A 25 -20.24 -51.76 -57.54
N GLU A 26 -19.25 -51.71 -56.64
CA GLU A 26 -18.18 -50.70 -56.66
C GLU A 26 -17.13 -50.95 -57.76
N GLY A 27 -16.97 -52.20 -58.20
CA GLY A 27 -16.02 -52.60 -59.23
C GLY A 27 -16.52 -52.52 -60.68
N LEU A 28 -17.77 -52.07 -60.91
CA LEU A 28 -18.36 -52.04 -62.25
C LEU A 28 -17.82 -50.89 -63.12
N PRO A 29 -17.43 -51.14 -64.39
CA PRO A 29 -16.98 -50.10 -65.32
C PRO A 29 -18.09 -49.11 -65.67
N SER A 30 -17.76 -47.82 -65.78
CA SER A 30 -18.68 -46.72 -66.11
C SER A 30 -19.15 -46.65 -67.56
N THR A 31 -18.91 -47.69 -68.38
CA THR A 31 -19.19 -47.72 -69.83
C THR A 31 -20.50 -48.43 -70.20
N TRP A 32 -21.31 -48.83 -69.22
CA TRP A 32 -22.59 -49.52 -69.47
C TRP A 32 -23.74 -48.52 -69.67
N GLY A 33 -24.76 -48.92 -70.44
CA GLY A 33 -25.88 -48.05 -70.80
C GLY A 33 -26.59 -47.42 -69.59
N GLU A 34 -27.09 -46.18 -69.78
CA GLU A 34 -27.57 -45.29 -68.71
C GLU A 34 -28.60 -45.95 -67.76
N ASP A 35 -29.54 -46.73 -68.30
CA ASP A 35 -30.58 -47.42 -67.52
C ASP A 35 -30.04 -48.49 -66.58
N LEU A 36 -29.02 -49.24 -67.01
CA LEU A 36 -28.39 -50.28 -66.20
C LEU A 36 -27.51 -49.65 -65.12
N GLN A 37 -26.76 -48.60 -65.49
CA GLN A 37 -25.95 -47.85 -64.55
C GLN A 37 -26.80 -47.21 -63.45
N MET A 38 -27.94 -46.62 -63.80
CA MET A 38 -28.87 -46.04 -62.83
C MET A 38 -29.40 -47.10 -61.86
N LYS A 39 -29.77 -48.30 -62.34
CA LYS A 39 -30.23 -49.40 -61.48
C LYS A 39 -29.13 -49.89 -60.53
N CYS A 40 -27.90 -50.05 -61.01
CA CYS A 40 -26.76 -50.45 -60.19
C CYS A 40 -26.42 -49.39 -59.13
N LEU A 41 -26.50 -48.10 -59.47
CA LEU A 41 -26.31 -47.01 -58.52
C LEU A 41 -27.41 -46.99 -57.44
N LEU A 42 -28.67 -47.19 -57.83
CA LEU A 42 -29.78 -47.29 -56.87
C LEU A 42 -29.62 -48.50 -55.94
N GLU A 43 -29.17 -49.64 -56.45
CA GLU A 43 -28.87 -50.83 -55.63
C GLU A 43 -27.71 -50.53 -54.66
N LEU A 44 -26.64 -49.90 -55.13
CA LEU A 44 -25.47 -49.53 -54.33
C LEU A 44 -25.84 -48.56 -53.20
N TYR A 45 -26.56 -47.48 -53.52
CA TYR A 45 -27.02 -46.54 -52.49
C TYR A 45 -28.03 -47.18 -51.54
N GLY A 46 -28.90 -48.07 -52.04
CA GLY A 46 -29.83 -48.83 -51.21
C GLY A 46 -29.12 -49.73 -50.19
N LEU A 47 -28.07 -50.45 -50.61
CA LEU A 47 -27.27 -51.29 -49.71
C LEU A 47 -26.44 -50.46 -48.72
N LYS A 48 -25.85 -49.33 -49.13
CA LYS A 48 -25.12 -48.42 -48.23
C LYS A 48 -26.01 -47.79 -47.16
N LEU A 49 -27.28 -47.54 -47.47
CA LEU A 49 -28.25 -46.95 -46.53
C LEU A 49 -28.99 -47.99 -45.67
N LEU A 50 -28.72 -49.29 -45.86
CA LEU A 50 -29.46 -50.36 -45.19
C LEU A 50 -29.37 -50.29 -43.66
N ASP A 51 -28.19 -49.96 -43.12
CA ASP A 51 -27.99 -49.88 -41.66
C ASP A 51 -28.71 -48.67 -41.06
N LEU A 52 -28.72 -47.54 -41.77
CA LEU A 52 -29.51 -46.37 -41.39
C LEU A 52 -31.00 -46.71 -41.40
N GLN A 53 -31.48 -47.40 -42.45
CA GLN A 53 -32.86 -47.83 -42.55
C GLN A 53 -33.24 -48.79 -41.42
N LYS A 54 -32.39 -49.76 -41.06
CA LYS A 54 -32.60 -50.67 -39.93
C LYS A 54 -32.71 -49.90 -38.62
N LYS A 55 -31.82 -48.93 -38.38
CA LYS A 55 -31.83 -48.09 -37.17
C LYS A 55 -33.12 -47.29 -37.06
N VAL A 56 -33.49 -46.56 -38.11
CA VAL A 56 -34.74 -45.77 -38.13
C VAL A 56 -35.96 -46.65 -37.94
N ARG A 57 -36.01 -47.84 -38.57
CA ARG A 57 -37.11 -48.79 -38.36
C ARG A 57 -37.16 -49.31 -36.92
N SER A 58 -36.01 -49.57 -36.31
CA SER A 58 -35.95 -49.97 -34.90
C SER A 58 -36.48 -48.88 -33.99
N ASP A 59 -36.07 -47.63 -34.20
CA ASP A 59 -36.48 -46.49 -33.39
C ASP A 59 -37.99 -46.23 -33.54
N VAL A 60 -38.50 -46.19 -34.77
CA VAL A 60 -39.94 -46.02 -35.04
C VAL A 60 -40.75 -47.18 -34.48
N ASN A 61 -40.26 -48.42 -34.58
CA ASN A 61 -40.98 -49.57 -34.05
C ASN A 61 -40.95 -49.59 -32.51
N ALA A 62 -39.86 -49.14 -31.89
CA ALA A 62 -39.78 -48.97 -30.44
C ALA A 62 -40.77 -47.90 -29.96
N GLU A 63 -40.78 -46.72 -30.59
CA GLU A 63 -41.75 -45.66 -30.30
C GLU A 63 -43.20 -46.09 -30.56
N TYR A 64 -43.47 -46.76 -31.68
CA TYR A 64 -44.79 -47.29 -31.99
C TYR A 64 -45.21 -48.38 -30.99
N TRP A 65 -44.29 -49.25 -30.58
CA TRP A 65 -44.54 -50.28 -29.57
C TRP A 65 -44.86 -49.63 -28.23
N LEU A 66 -44.07 -48.65 -27.80
CA LEU A 66 -44.31 -47.86 -26.60
C LEU A 66 -45.65 -47.12 -26.70
N HIS A 67 -45.98 -46.54 -27.85
CA HIS A 67 -47.27 -45.88 -28.03
C HIS A 67 -48.42 -46.91 -27.94
N LYS A 68 -48.32 -48.05 -28.63
CA LYS A 68 -49.38 -49.07 -28.62
C LYS A 68 -49.53 -49.79 -27.27
N LYS A 69 -48.43 -49.93 -26.51
CA LYS A 69 -48.39 -50.69 -25.26
C LYS A 69 -48.51 -49.81 -24.02
N CYS A 70 -47.99 -48.60 -24.06
CA CYS A 70 -47.87 -47.69 -22.93
C CYS A 70 -48.75 -46.42 -23.04
N VAL A 71 -49.51 -46.19 -24.12
CA VAL A 71 -50.47 -45.05 -24.17
C VAL A 71 -51.67 -45.25 -23.24
N HIS A 72 -51.96 -46.49 -22.85
CA HIS A 72 -52.96 -46.81 -21.82
C HIS A 72 -52.33 -47.77 -20.79
N PRO A 73 -51.41 -47.30 -19.93
CA PRO A 73 -50.73 -48.15 -18.94
C PRO A 73 -51.73 -48.91 -18.06
N GLU A 74 -52.87 -48.28 -17.74
CA GLU A 74 -53.98 -48.85 -16.97
C GLU A 74 -54.68 -50.05 -17.62
N ARG A 75 -54.62 -50.22 -18.95
CA ARG A 75 -55.22 -51.37 -19.65
C ARG A 75 -54.24 -52.51 -19.90
N GLN A 76 -52.94 -52.27 -19.78
CA GLN A 76 -51.88 -53.24 -20.05
C GLN A 76 -50.98 -53.58 -18.86
N LEU A 77 -51.36 -53.15 -17.66
CA LEU A 77 -51.00 -53.84 -16.42
C LEU A 77 -51.63 -55.24 -16.44
N PHE A 78 -51.10 -56.10 -17.30
CA PHE A 78 -51.13 -57.53 -17.09
C PHE A 78 -50.34 -57.76 -15.81
N ASP A 79 -51.06 -58.33 -14.85
CA ASP A 79 -50.59 -58.59 -13.51
C ASP A 79 -49.41 -59.57 -13.56
N TRP A 80 -48.17 -59.07 -13.60
CA TRP A 80 -46.97 -59.90 -13.47
C TRP A 80 -46.94 -60.64 -12.11
N GLY A 81 -47.81 -60.26 -11.17
CA GLY A 81 -48.08 -60.97 -9.93
C GLY A 81 -48.91 -62.25 -10.09
N MET A 82 -49.60 -62.47 -11.22
CA MET A 82 -50.50 -63.61 -11.40
C MET A 82 -49.90 -64.83 -12.10
N MET A 83 -48.65 -64.79 -12.60
CA MET A 83 -48.00 -65.97 -13.22
C MET A 83 -47.18 -66.83 -12.26
N ARG A 84 -47.23 -66.58 -10.95
CA ARG A 84 -46.54 -67.43 -9.94
C ARG A 84 -47.45 -68.39 -9.18
N ILE A 85 -48.64 -68.70 -9.71
CA ILE A 85 -49.46 -69.82 -9.22
C ILE A 85 -49.93 -70.67 -10.41
N ARG A 86 -49.30 -71.84 -10.55
CA ARG A 86 -49.76 -72.93 -11.40
C ARG A 86 -50.96 -73.63 -10.69
N TYR A 87 -52.13 -73.55 -11.34
CA TYR A 87 -53.30 -74.47 -11.30
C TYR A 87 -54.16 -74.63 -10.02
N PRO A 88 -55.44 -75.09 -10.14
CA PRO A 88 -56.24 -75.37 -11.35
C PRO A 88 -57.60 -74.65 -11.45
N PHE A 89 -58.04 -74.47 -12.69
CA PHE A 89 -59.41 -74.16 -13.10
C PHE A 89 -60.36 -75.35 -12.77
N THR A 90 -61.66 -75.05 -12.68
CA THR A 90 -62.87 -75.91 -12.57
C THR A 90 -63.37 -76.30 -11.17
N MET A 91 -64.41 -75.63 -10.68
CA MET A 91 -65.82 -76.11 -10.73
C MET A 91 -66.77 -75.15 -9.99
N TYR A 92 -67.93 -74.89 -10.62
CA TYR A 92 -69.23 -74.52 -10.04
C TYR A 92 -69.32 -73.42 -8.96
N GLY A 93 -70.05 -72.34 -9.26
CA GLY A 93 -70.57 -71.49 -8.20
C GLY A 93 -71.16 -70.18 -8.70
N ILE A 94 -72.48 -70.11 -8.68
CA ILE A 94 -73.34 -68.94 -8.89
C ILE A 94 -72.78 -67.70 -8.17
N GLY A 95 -72.73 -66.58 -8.90
CA GLY A 95 -72.33 -65.30 -8.35
C GLY A 95 -73.26 -64.85 -7.22
N ASP A 96 -72.65 -64.49 -6.09
CA ASP A 96 -73.27 -63.66 -5.07
C ASP A 96 -72.93 -62.20 -5.38
N GLY A 97 -73.94 -61.40 -5.72
CA GLY A 97 -73.79 -59.99 -6.05
C GLY A 97 -73.32 -59.10 -4.90
N PHE A 98 -73.24 -59.65 -3.67
CA PHE A 98 -72.82 -58.90 -2.48
C PHE A 98 -71.36 -59.16 -2.05
N SER A 99 -70.69 -60.20 -2.58
CA SER A 99 -69.28 -60.46 -2.25
C SER A 99 -68.30 -59.60 -3.04
N MET A 100 -68.74 -58.92 -4.10
CA MET A 100 -67.90 -57.98 -4.85
C MET A 100 -67.64 -56.69 -4.09
N ASP A 101 -68.60 -56.19 -3.30
CA ASP A 101 -68.48 -54.88 -2.63
C ASP A 101 -67.43 -54.86 -1.51
N THR A 102 -67.29 -55.93 -0.73
CA THR A 102 -66.29 -56.03 0.34
C THR A 102 -64.86 -56.13 -0.22
N ASP A 103 -64.67 -56.92 -1.28
CA ASP A 103 -63.39 -57.02 -2.00
C ASP A 103 -63.02 -55.69 -2.69
N ASP A 104 -63.99 -54.96 -3.23
CA ASP A 104 -63.78 -53.64 -3.82
C ASP A 104 -63.38 -52.59 -2.77
N ILE A 105 -63.94 -52.66 -1.56
CA ILE A 105 -63.55 -51.79 -0.43
C ILE A 105 -62.09 -52.06 -0.03
N HIS A 106 -61.69 -53.32 0.09
CA HIS A 106 -60.30 -53.68 0.41
C HIS A 106 -59.32 -53.33 -0.73
N ARG A 107 -59.77 -53.40 -1.99
CA ARG A 107 -58.99 -52.98 -3.16
C ARG A 107 -58.81 -51.46 -3.18
N LYS A 108 -59.88 -50.70 -2.95
CA LYS A 108 -59.85 -49.24 -2.83
C LYS A 108 -58.95 -48.80 -1.68
N LYS A 109 -59.05 -49.46 -0.51
CA LYS A 109 -58.17 -49.17 0.64
C LYS A 109 -56.67 -49.40 0.32
N ARG A 110 -56.32 -50.52 -0.34
CA ARG A 110 -54.94 -50.78 -0.76
C ARG A 110 -54.46 -49.79 -1.83
N PHE A 111 -55.35 -49.35 -2.70
CA PHE A 111 -55.05 -48.34 -3.72
C PHE A 111 -54.82 -46.96 -3.10
N THR A 112 -55.66 -46.53 -2.15
CA THR A 112 -55.48 -45.28 -1.41
C THR A 112 -54.22 -45.30 -0.55
N GLU A 113 -53.90 -46.42 0.09
CA GLU A 113 -52.65 -46.59 0.86
C GLU A 113 -51.41 -46.52 -0.05
N ARG A 114 -51.48 -47.07 -1.27
CA ARG A 114 -50.38 -46.98 -2.25
C ARG A 114 -50.20 -45.56 -2.76
N ILE A 115 -51.29 -44.85 -3.09
CA ILE A 115 -51.22 -43.44 -3.51
C ILE A 115 -50.66 -42.59 -2.37
N SER A 116 -51.12 -42.78 -1.14
CA SER A 116 -50.60 -42.06 0.03
C SER A 116 -49.10 -42.27 0.22
N LYS A 117 -48.60 -43.50 0.03
CA LYS A 117 -47.16 -43.79 0.10
C LYS A 117 -46.37 -43.12 -1.02
N LEU A 118 -46.90 -43.11 -2.25
CA LEU A 118 -46.25 -42.41 -3.37
C LEU A 118 -46.21 -40.90 -3.14
N GLU A 119 -47.30 -40.31 -2.63
CA GLU A 119 -47.33 -38.89 -2.25
C GLU A 119 -46.35 -38.56 -1.13
N GLU A 120 -46.19 -39.43 -0.13
CA GLU A 120 -45.18 -39.30 0.92
C GLU A 120 -43.75 -39.41 0.38
N GLU A 121 -43.50 -40.36 -0.53
CA GLU A 121 -42.21 -40.50 -1.21
C GLU A 121 -41.88 -39.26 -2.05
N GLU A 122 -42.84 -38.71 -2.79
CA GLU A 122 -42.67 -37.47 -3.55
C GLU A 122 -42.39 -36.27 -2.63
N LYS A 123 -43.09 -36.16 -1.50
CA LYS A 123 -42.82 -35.15 -0.47
C LYS A 123 -41.40 -35.30 0.10
N ASN A 124 -40.98 -36.52 0.42
CA ASN A 124 -39.63 -36.82 0.89
C ASN A 124 -38.56 -36.48 -0.17
N GLN A 125 -38.82 -36.77 -1.44
CA GLN A 125 -37.95 -36.37 -2.54
C GLN A 125 -37.91 -34.85 -2.74
N ALA A 126 -39.04 -34.16 -2.58
CA ALA A 126 -39.08 -32.69 -2.59
C ALA A 126 -38.29 -32.09 -1.41
N GLU A 127 -38.41 -32.66 -0.21
CA GLU A 127 -37.64 -32.24 0.96
C GLU A 127 -36.14 -32.47 0.78
N THR A 128 -35.74 -33.64 0.28
CA THR A 128 -34.32 -33.92 0.03
C THR A 128 -33.74 -33.00 -1.04
N ARG A 129 -34.51 -32.66 -2.09
CA ARG A 129 -34.12 -31.63 -3.07
C ARG A 129 -33.93 -30.26 -2.43
N LYS A 130 -34.87 -29.83 -1.58
CA LYS A 130 -34.75 -28.56 -0.82
C LYS A 130 -33.51 -28.56 0.07
N ARG A 131 -33.27 -29.64 0.83
CA ARG A 131 -32.08 -29.77 1.70
C ARG A 131 -30.79 -29.71 0.89
N ARG A 132 -30.71 -30.42 -0.25
CA ARG A 132 -29.54 -30.38 -1.15
C ARG A 132 -29.27 -28.96 -1.67
N PHE A 133 -30.31 -28.27 -2.15
CA PHE A 133 -30.19 -26.88 -2.61
C PHE A 133 -29.63 -25.95 -1.52
N PHE A 134 -30.16 -26.01 -0.30
CA PHE A 134 -29.63 -25.19 0.79
C PHE A 134 -28.21 -25.60 1.19
N THR A 135 -27.85 -26.88 1.15
CA THR A 135 -26.47 -27.31 1.43
C THR A 135 -25.49 -26.81 0.38
N GLU A 136 -25.87 -26.78 -0.90
CA GLU A 136 -25.04 -26.23 -1.97
C GLU A 136 -24.82 -24.72 -1.80
N ILE A 137 -25.88 -23.97 -1.47
CA ILE A 137 -25.76 -22.54 -1.16
C ILE A 137 -24.83 -22.30 0.03
N LEU A 138 -24.98 -23.07 1.10
CA LEU A 138 -24.14 -22.93 2.29
C LEU A 138 -22.67 -23.29 1.99
N ASN A 139 -22.43 -24.29 1.15
CA ASN A 139 -21.09 -24.64 0.72
C ASN A 139 -20.48 -23.53 -0.15
N ALA A 140 -21.22 -22.99 -1.11
CA ALA A 140 -20.77 -21.88 -1.94
C ALA A 140 -20.44 -20.63 -1.09
N ALA A 141 -21.28 -20.30 -0.10
CA ALA A 141 -21.02 -19.21 0.82
C ALA A 141 -19.74 -19.44 1.66
N ARG A 142 -19.52 -20.67 2.13
CA ARG A 142 -18.30 -21.06 2.87
C ARG A 142 -17.06 -20.96 1.99
N GLU A 143 -17.12 -21.45 0.76
CA GLU A 143 -16.03 -21.35 -0.21
C GLU A 143 -15.69 -19.89 -0.52
N TYR A 144 -16.71 -19.05 -0.75
CA TYR A 144 -16.52 -17.62 -0.96
C TYR A 144 -15.86 -16.93 0.24
N GLN A 145 -16.25 -17.28 1.47
CA GLN A 145 -15.63 -16.76 2.69
C GLN A 145 -14.16 -17.18 2.80
N VAL A 146 -13.84 -18.44 2.50
CA VAL A 146 -12.46 -18.95 2.50
C VAL A 146 -11.64 -18.22 1.43
N GLN A 147 -12.15 -18.06 0.21
CA GLN A 147 -11.48 -17.32 -0.86
C GLN A 147 -11.23 -15.86 -0.48
N THR A 148 -12.21 -15.18 0.12
CA THR A 148 -12.06 -13.80 0.61
C THR A 148 -10.98 -13.71 1.69
N SER A 149 -10.94 -14.67 2.61
CA SER A 149 -9.88 -14.72 3.64
C SER A 149 -8.48 -14.97 3.03
N ALA A 150 -8.40 -15.83 2.00
CA ALA A 150 -7.15 -16.16 1.33
C ALA A 150 -6.62 -14.99 0.48
N THR A 151 -7.49 -14.26 -0.20
CA THR A 151 -7.13 -13.05 -0.95
C THR A 151 -6.67 -11.93 0.00
N TYR A 152 -7.36 -11.75 1.13
CA TYR A 152 -6.92 -10.83 2.18
C TYR A 152 -5.53 -11.18 2.72
N LYS A 153 -5.26 -12.45 3.03
CA LYS A 153 -3.93 -12.92 3.48
C LYS A 153 -2.84 -12.64 2.43
N ARG A 154 -3.09 -12.91 1.15
CA ARG A 154 -2.15 -12.61 0.05
C ARG A 154 -1.87 -11.11 -0.07
N ARG A 155 -2.91 -10.27 0.01
CA ARG A 155 -2.76 -8.80 0.00
C ARG A 155 -1.94 -8.33 1.19
N LYS A 156 -2.20 -8.85 2.39
CA LYS A 156 -1.44 -8.53 3.61
C LYS A 156 0.03 -8.92 3.45
N GLN A 157 0.32 -10.14 3.00
CA GLN A 157 1.69 -10.61 2.79
C GLN A 157 2.47 -9.72 1.80
N ARG A 158 1.82 -9.28 0.70
CA ARG A 158 2.43 -8.33 -0.24
C ARG A 158 2.73 -6.99 0.42
N ASN A 159 1.78 -6.44 1.17
CA ASN A 159 1.96 -5.18 1.88
C ASN A 159 3.08 -5.26 2.92
N ASP A 160 3.14 -6.35 3.69
CA ASP A 160 4.20 -6.60 4.67
C ASP A 160 5.56 -6.72 3.97
N GLY A 161 5.61 -7.37 2.80
CA GLY A 161 6.80 -7.42 1.95
C GLY A 161 7.28 -6.04 1.47
N VAL A 162 6.35 -5.17 1.05
CA VAL A 162 6.66 -3.78 0.66
C VAL A 162 7.16 -2.96 1.85
N GLN A 163 6.53 -3.09 3.02
CA GLN A 163 6.99 -2.43 4.24
C GLN A 163 8.41 -2.89 4.63
N ALA A 164 8.67 -4.19 4.59
CA ALA A 164 10.00 -4.74 4.84
C ALA A 164 11.03 -4.24 3.81
N TRP A 165 10.64 -4.09 2.53
CA TRP A 165 11.50 -3.49 1.51
C TRP A 165 11.86 -2.04 1.84
N HIS A 166 10.89 -1.21 2.23
CA HIS A 166 11.15 0.18 2.65
C HIS A 166 12.05 0.26 3.88
N VAL A 167 11.88 -0.63 4.86
CA VAL A 167 12.75 -0.70 6.04
C VAL A 167 14.19 -1.04 5.62
N ARG A 168 14.38 -2.05 4.76
CA ARG A 168 15.71 -2.42 4.24
C ARG A 168 16.33 -1.32 3.38
N ALA A 169 15.51 -0.57 2.62
CA ALA A 169 15.97 0.58 1.84
C ALA A 169 16.49 1.70 2.75
N ARG A 170 15.75 2.07 3.80
CA ARG A 170 16.21 3.05 4.82
C ARG A 170 17.49 2.59 5.52
N GLN A 171 17.59 1.30 5.86
CA GLN A 171 18.81 0.75 6.46
C GLN A 171 20.00 0.83 5.50
N ARG A 172 19.81 0.61 4.19
CA ARG A 172 20.87 0.78 3.18
C ARG A 172 21.33 2.23 3.10
N ILE A 173 20.40 3.19 3.05
CA ILE A 173 20.72 4.63 3.06
C ILE A 173 21.53 4.99 4.31
N ASN A 174 21.06 4.61 5.50
CA ASN A 174 21.77 4.89 6.75
C ASN A 174 23.16 4.24 6.80
N ARG A 175 23.36 3.05 6.21
CA ARG A 175 24.69 2.42 6.11
C ARG A 175 25.60 3.21 5.19
N LEU A 176 25.12 3.61 4.02
CA LEU A 176 25.87 4.45 3.08
C LEU A 176 26.24 5.79 3.71
N GLU A 177 25.32 6.43 4.43
CA GLU A 177 25.60 7.67 5.19
C GLU A 177 26.66 7.46 6.27
N LYS A 178 26.59 6.36 7.03
CA LYS A 178 27.63 6.04 8.03
C LYS A 178 29.00 5.81 7.39
N SER A 179 29.05 5.09 6.26
CA SER A 179 30.29 4.90 5.51
C SER A 179 30.83 6.24 4.98
N ARG A 180 29.97 7.11 4.44
CA ARG A 180 30.35 8.48 4.02
C ARG A 180 30.93 9.30 5.17
N LEU A 181 30.26 9.28 6.33
CA LEU A 181 30.74 9.98 7.52
C LEU A 181 32.06 9.42 8.05
N GLN A 182 32.29 8.10 7.92
CA GLN A 182 33.55 7.47 8.32
C GLN A 182 34.71 7.89 7.41
N VAL A 183 34.48 7.98 6.09
CA VAL A 183 35.47 8.46 5.12
C VAL A 183 35.82 9.93 5.39
N LEU A 184 34.83 10.79 5.64
CA LEU A 184 35.07 12.18 6.04
C LEU A 184 35.88 12.29 7.33
N LYS A 185 35.60 11.43 8.33
CA LYS A 185 36.36 11.38 9.59
C LYS A 185 37.79 10.88 9.41
N ALA A 186 38.04 10.05 8.41
CA ALA A 186 39.37 9.57 8.07
C ALA A 186 40.21 10.60 7.29
N GLY A 187 39.61 11.72 6.85
CA GLY A 187 40.29 12.75 6.07
C GLY A 187 40.58 12.34 4.63
N ASP A 188 40.03 11.21 4.15
CA ASP A 188 40.23 10.71 2.80
C ASP A 188 39.23 11.38 1.83
N GLN A 189 39.64 12.51 1.29
CA GLN A 189 38.82 13.33 0.39
C GLN A 189 38.58 12.63 -0.97
N GLU A 190 39.50 11.79 -1.43
CA GLU A 190 39.39 11.08 -2.71
C GLU A 190 38.35 9.96 -2.65
N ALA A 191 38.34 9.17 -1.57
CA ALA A 191 37.33 8.14 -1.38
C ALA A 191 35.91 8.73 -1.24
N TYR A 192 35.79 9.92 -0.65
CA TYR A 192 34.51 10.62 -0.54
C TYR A 192 33.99 11.06 -1.91
N MET A 193 34.84 11.69 -2.73
CA MET A 193 34.47 12.13 -4.08
C MET A 193 34.03 10.97 -4.96
N ARG A 194 34.74 9.83 -4.90
CA ARG A 194 34.37 8.60 -5.62
C ARG A 194 33.00 8.06 -5.19
N MET A 195 32.69 8.04 -3.88
CA MET A 195 31.38 7.64 -3.37
C MET A 195 30.24 8.61 -3.75
N VAL A 196 30.56 9.88 -3.99
CA VAL A 196 29.59 10.88 -4.45
C VAL A 196 29.31 10.71 -5.95
N GLU A 197 30.36 10.54 -6.76
CA GLU A 197 30.26 10.24 -8.19
C GLU A 197 29.47 8.95 -8.46
N GLU A 198 29.75 7.88 -7.71
CA GLU A 198 29.00 6.62 -7.79
C GLU A 198 27.51 6.79 -7.46
N SER A 199 27.17 7.76 -6.60
CA SER A 199 25.80 7.99 -6.18
C SER A 199 24.93 8.71 -7.22
N LYS A 200 25.51 9.15 -8.35
CA LYS A 200 24.82 9.85 -9.46
C LYS A 200 23.81 10.91 -8.99
N ASN A 201 24.07 11.56 -7.87
CA ASN A 201 23.22 12.63 -7.38
C ASN A 201 23.66 13.91 -8.09
N GLU A 202 23.04 14.20 -9.22
CA GLU A 202 23.32 15.38 -10.07
C GLU A 202 23.35 16.68 -9.26
N ARG A 203 22.51 16.78 -8.22
CA ARG A 203 22.48 17.95 -7.33
C ARG A 203 23.74 18.10 -6.47
N LEU A 204 24.35 17.00 -6.01
CA LEU A 204 25.56 17.05 -5.18
C LEU A 204 26.79 17.32 -6.03
N THR A 205 26.86 16.79 -7.25
CA THR A 205 27.93 17.12 -8.20
C THR A 205 27.84 18.60 -8.59
N MET A 206 26.65 19.12 -8.90
CA MET A 206 26.45 20.55 -9.17
C MET A 206 26.85 21.46 -8.00
N LEU A 207 26.61 21.04 -6.75
CA LEU A 207 27.02 21.81 -5.57
C LEU A 207 28.54 21.76 -5.38
N LEU A 208 29.18 20.62 -5.62
CA LEU A 208 30.63 20.46 -5.55
C LEU A 208 31.34 21.28 -6.64
N ASP A 209 30.82 21.26 -7.87
CA ASP A 209 31.34 22.05 -8.98
C ASP A 209 31.23 23.55 -8.68
N LYS A 210 30.09 24.00 -8.14
CA LYS A 210 29.92 25.39 -7.68
C LYS A 210 30.87 25.73 -6.53
N THR A 211 31.14 24.82 -5.61
CA THR A 211 32.12 25.08 -4.54
C THR A 211 33.56 25.14 -5.07
N ASN A 212 33.90 24.35 -6.08
CA ASN A 212 35.22 24.41 -6.73
C ASN A 212 35.41 25.70 -7.53
N GLU A 213 34.39 26.17 -8.26
CA GLU A 213 34.41 27.50 -8.91
C GLU A 213 34.63 28.62 -7.89
N LEU A 214 33.99 28.53 -6.72
CA LEU A 214 34.16 29.51 -5.65
C LEU A 214 35.57 29.46 -5.03
N LEU A 215 36.15 28.26 -4.85
CA LEU A 215 37.52 28.08 -4.35
C LEU A 215 38.56 28.60 -5.34
N GLU A 216 38.38 28.36 -6.64
CA GLU A 216 39.23 28.94 -7.69
C GLU A 216 39.12 30.48 -7.72
N GLY A 217 37.90 31.01 -7.56
CA GLY A 217 37.67 32.45 -7.47
C GLY A 217 38.37 33.08 -6.26
N ILE A 218 38.37 32.39 -5.11
CA ILE A 218 39.11 32.80 -3.91
C ILE A 218 40.62 32.71 -4.14
N GLY A 219 41.12 31.64 -4.79
CA GLY A 219 42.52 31.48 -5.15
C GLY A 219 43.02 32.62 -6.05
N LYS A 220 42.25 32.96 -7.08
CA LYS A 220 42.54 34.09 -7.99
C LYS A 220 42.49 35.44 -7.29
N ALA A 221 41.58 35.62 -6.32
CA ALA A 221 41.50 36.87 -5.55
C ALA A 221 42.66 37.02 -4.54
N VAL A 222 43.06 35.93 -3.88
CA VAL A 222 44.23 35.91 -2.98
C VAL A 222 45.52 36.12 -3.75
N GLN A 223 45.64 35.56 -4.96
CA GLN A 223 46.79 35.78 -5.84
C GLN A 223 46.87 37.25 -6.26
N ARG A 224 45.75 37.88 -6.66
CA ARG A 224 45.69 39.32 -6.94
C ARG A 224 46.04 40.19 -5.74
N GLN A 225 45.75 39.74 -4.52
CA GLN A 225 46.13 40.44 -3.30
C GLN A 225 47.63 40.35 -3.02
N LYS A 226 48.23 39.16 -3.23
CA LYS A 226 49.70 38.99 -3.21
C LYS A 226 50.39 39.82 -4.29
N ASP A 227 49.84 39.83 -5.50
CA ASP A 227 50.37 40.61 -6.63
C ASP A 227 50.23 42.12 -6.37
N ALA A 228 49.16 42.57 -5.68
CA ALA A 228 48.95 43.96 -5.29
C ALA A 228 49.82 44.40 -4.10
N GLU A 229 50.09 43.52 -3.13
CA GLU A 229 51.06 43.76 -2.05
C GLU A 229 52.50 43.80 -2.59
N HIS A 230 52.79 43.10 -3.69
CA HIS A 230 54.08 43.19 -4.38
C HIS A 230 54.28 44.51 -5.13
N VAL A 231 53.21 45.28 -5.38
CA VAL A 231 53.23 46.57 -6.10
C VAL A 231 53.25 47.78 -5.14
N SER A 232 53.00 47.60 -3.84
CA SER A 232 52.91 48.69 -2.85
C SER A 232 54.17 48.89 -1.98
N ARG A 233 55.34 48.43 -2.41
CA ARG A 233 56.62 48.67 -1.73
C ARG A 233 57.51 49.59 -2.59
N PRO A 234 57.64 50.89 -2.28
CA PRO A 234 58.58 51.78 -2.97
C PRO A 234 59.92 51.82 -2.25
N GLU A 235 61.03 51.60 -2.97
CA GLU A 235 62.11 52.57 -3.20
C GLU A 235 63.19 51.93 -4.10
N GLY A 236 63.84 52.78 -4.91
CA GLY A 236 64.60 52.36 -6.08
C GLY A 236 66.10 52.13 -5.87
N SER A 237 66.75 51.90 -7.03
CA SER A 237 68.20 51.85 -7.35
C SER A 237 69.04 50.83 -6.57
N GLU A 238 69.88 49.96 -7.15
CA GLU A 238 70.46 49.81 -8.48
C GLU A 238 70.98 48.36 -8.61
N ASP A 239 71.00 47.86 -9.84
CA ASP A 239 71.95 46.92 -10.44
C ASP A 239 72.12 45.44 -10.01
N SER A 240 71.99 44.62 -11.07
CA SER A 240 72.83 43.50 -11.49
C SER A 240 72.48 42.06 -11.09
N GLU A 241 72.48 41.25 -12.14
CA GLU A 241 72.36 39.80 -12.23
C GLU A 241 73.28 39.04 -11.26
N SER A 242 72.79 37.95 -10.66
CA SER A 242 73.35 36.60 -10.81
C SER A 242 72.63 35.57 -9.91
N ASP A 243 72.77 34.34 -10.37
CA ASP A 243 72.16 33.07 -10.02
C ASP A 243 72.53 32.52 -8.61
N GLU A 244 71.91 31.38 -8.30
CA GLU A 244 72.25 30.36 -7.28
C GLU A 244 71.47 30.31 -5.95
N SER A 245 71.02 29.09 -5.68
CA SER A 245 70.56 28.49 -4.43
C SER A 245 71.62 27.41 -4.03
N PRO A 246 71.58 26.68 -2.89
CA PRO A 246 70.71 26.71 -1.69
C PRO A 246 71.48 26.53 -0.34
N GLU A 247 70.73 26.40 0.78
CA GLU A 247 71.11 25.90 2.14
C GLU A 247 71.91 26.89 3.05
N GLU A 248 71.77 27.02 4.38
CA GLU A 248 71.36 26.15 5.51
C GLU A 248 70.70 27.00 6.64
N SER A 249 69.87 26.36 7.48
CA SER A 249 69.42 26.78 8.84
C SER A 249 70.53 26.54 9.89
N PRO A 250 70.50 26.96 11.21
CA PRO A 250 69.33 27.14 12.11
C PRO A 250 69.43 28.20 13.26
N SER A 251 68.34 28.29 14.07
CA SER A 251 68.22 28.75 15.50
C SER A 251 68.50 30.23 15.84
N ASP A 252 67.82 30.94 16.74
CA ASP A 252 66.74 30.66 17.71
C ASP A 252 66.12 32.00 18.18
N ASP A 253 64.91 31.89 18.75
CA ASP A 253 64.26 32.71 19.78
C ASP A 253 63.49 34.03 19.48
N ASP A 254 62.18 33.88 19.74
CA ASP A 254 61.27 34.73 20.52
C ASP A 254 60.51 35.91 19.89
N ALA A 255 59.19 35.69 19.79
CA ALA A 255 58.11 36.48 20.43
C ALA A 255 56.85 36.64 19.55
N ASP A 256 55.77 35.99 19.99
CA ASP A 256 54.34 36.22 19.75
C ASP A 256 53.94 37.41 18.84
N THR A 257 53.30 37.12 17.68
CA THR A 257 52.12 37.83 17.15
C THR A 257 51.55 37.07 15.93
N HIS A 258 50.75 36.02 16.16
CA HIS A 258 49.93 35.41 15.09
C HIS A 258 48.49 35.17 15.58
N GLY A 259 47.59 36.12 15.29
CA GLY A 259 46.18 35.99 15.68
C GLY A 259 45.13 36.66 14.78
N SER A 260 45.50 37.47 13.78
CA SER A 260 44.51 38.34 13.10
C SER A 260 44.07 37.88 11.69
N ALA A 261 44.90 37.13 10.96
CA ALA A 261 44.65 36.86 9.54
C ALA A 261 43.74 35.65 9.24
N ASN A 262 43.63 34.67 10.14
CA ASN A 262 42.74 33.51 9.95
C ASN A 262 41.27 33.83 10.29
N THR A 263 41.03 34.78 11.19
CA THR A 263 39.69 35.17 11.63
C THR A 263 38.91 35.88 10.52
N SER A 264 39.58 36.65 9.66
CA SER A 264 38.94 37.40 8.56
C SER A 264 38.46 36.48 7.42
N LYS A 265 39.18 35.40 7.11
CA LYS A 265 38.78 34.40 6.10
C LYS A 265 37.60 33.54 6.53
N PHE A 266 37.54 33.12 7.81
CA PHE A 266 36.37 32.43 8.36
C PHE A 266 35.13 33.34 8.39
N ASN A 267 35.30 34.62 8.73
CA ASN A 267 34.21 35.61 8.73
C ASN A 267 33.66 35.90 7.32
N ALA A 268 34.50 35.86 6.28
CA ALA A 268 34.08 36.09 4.89
C ALA A 268 33.32 34.88 4.30
N ALA A 269 33.69 33.66 4.68
CA ALA A 269 32.97 32.45 4.31
C ALA A 269 31.63 32.32 5.05
N GLY A 270 31.59 32.70 6.34
CA GLY A 270 30.36 32.78 7.14
C GLY A 270 29.33 33.74 6.53
N ARG A 271 29.74 34.97 6.20
CA ARG A 271 28.85 35.97 5.58
C ARG A 271 28.26 35.55 4.24
N ARG A 272 28.96 34.71 3.46
CA ARG A 272 28.47 34.19 2.16
C ARG A 272 27.49 33.03 2.33
N LEU A 273 27.66 32.22 3.38
CA LEU A 273 26.66 31.23 3.77
C LEU A 273 25.40 31.94 4.29
N ASP A 274 25.57 32.99 5.10
CA ASP A 274 24.49 33.81 5.64
C ASP A 274 23.64 34.42 4.50
N SER A 275 24.26 35.00 3.47
CA SER A 275 23.53 35.57 2.32
C SER A 275 22.77 34.53 1.47
N THR A 276 23.15 33.26 1.53
CA THR A 276 22.50 32.18 0.77
C THR A 276 21.38 31.52 1.58
N VAL A 277 21.56 31.43 2.91
CA VAL A 277 20.58 30.95 3.89
C VAL A 277 19.45 31.96 4.08
N HIS A 278 19.76 33.26 3.98
CA HIS A 278 18.81 34.37 4.09
C HIS A 278 18.37 34.89 2.70
N SER A 279 17.99 34.01 1.78
CA SER A 279 17.58 34.45 0.42
C SER A 279 16.33 35.36 0.41
N ILE A 280 15.46 35.18 1.41
CA ILE A 280 14.29 36.02 1.69
C ILE A 280 14.55 36.74 3.02
N GLU A 281 14.99 38.00 2.94
CA GLU A 281 15.14 38.89 4.09
C GLU A 281 13.92 39.80 4.21
N GLU A 282 13.15 39.60 5.27
CA GLU A 282 12.08 40.51 5.68
C GLU A 282 12.65 41.40 6.80
N LYS A 283 12.82 42.70 6.54
CA LYS A 283 13.31 43.63 7.55
C LYS A 283 12.18 43.92 8.55
N VAL A 284 12.35 43.43 9.77
CA VAL A 284 11.43 43.70 10.87
C VAL A 284 11.92 44.91 11.64
N THR A 285 11.38 46.07 11.32
CA THR A 285 11.74 47.34 11.98
C THR A 285 10.88 47.64 13.20
N GLU A 286 9.72 46.97 13.34
CA GLU A 286 8.74 47.25 14.39
C GLU A 286 8.31 45.96 15.10
N GLN A 287 8.00 46.09 16.39
CA GLN A 287 7.48 44.99 17.19
C GLN A 287 6.04 44.62 16.78
N PRO A 288 5.61 43.35 16.95
CA PRO A 288 4.23 42.95 16.68
C PRO A 288 3.25 43.73 17.54
N SER A 289 2.10 44.14 16.97
CA SER A 289 1.07 44.90 17.70
C SER A 289 0.36 44.05 18.77
N ALA A 290 0.43 42.72 18.64
CA ALA A 290 -0.05 41.79 19.65
C ALA A 290 0.82 41.77 20.94
N LEU A 291 2.00 42.41 20.94
CA LEU A 291 2.89 42.49 22.09
C LEU A 291 2.61 43.75 22.92
N VAL A 292 2.06 43.60 24.13
CA VAL A 292 1.51 44.74 24.94
C VAL A 292 2.25 44.96 26.27
N GLY A 293 3.29 44.17 26.57
CA GLY A 293 3.98 44.16 27.88
C GLY A 293 5.24 45.02 28.00
N GLY A 294 5.74 45.62 26.92
CA GLY A 294 6.98 46.41 26.89
C GLY A 294 7.58 46.51 25.48
N GLU A 295 8.72 47.19 25.38
CA GLU A 295 9.45 47.35 24.11
C GLU A 295 10.56 46.30 23.96
N LEU A 296 10.66 45.71 22.77
CA LEU A 296 11.76 44.80 22.43
C LEU A 296 13.08 45.57 22.32
N ARG A 297 14.14 45.05 22.94
CA ARG A 297 15.48 45.62 22.82
C ARG A 297 16.04 45.37 21.40
N PRO A 298 16.99 46.20 20.91
CA PRO A 298 17.51 46.07 19.54
C PRO A 298 18.02 44.66 19.20
N TYR A 299 18.76 44.02 20.10
CA TYR A 299 19.24 42.65 19.90
C TYR A 299 18.12 41.60 19.85
N GLN A 300 16.97 41.87 20.48
CA GLN A 300 15.80 40.98 20.43
C GLN A 300 15.06 41.12 19.10
N LEU A 301 15.05 42.33 18.51
CA LEU A 301 14.54 42.56 17.16
C LEU A 301 15.43 41.89 16.11
N GLU A 302 16.76 41.97 16.27
CA GLU A 302 17.70 41.25 15.40
C GLU A 302 17.48 39.72 15.48
N GLY A 303 17.33 39.18 16.70
CA GLY A 303 17.00 37.76 16.90
C GLY A 303 15.65 37.35 16.30
N LEU A 304 14.64 38.22 16.40
CA LEU A 304 13.33 38.03 15.77
C LEU A 304 13.43 38.01 14.24
N GLN A 305 14.14 38.98 13.66
CA GLN A 305 14.38 39.07 12.22
C GLN A 305 15.11 37.82 11.71
N TRP A 306 16.12 37.36 12.44
CA TRP A 306 16.86 36.14 12.10
C TRP A 306 15.93 34.92 12.09
N MET A 307 15.11 34.72 13.13
CA MET A 307 14.15 33.63 13.19
C MET A 307 13.08 33.70 12.08
N LEU A 308 12.62 34.91 11.74
CA LEU A 308 11.65 35.10 10.66
C LEU A 308 12.24 34.81 9.28
N SER A 309 13.51 35.14 9.07
CA SER A 309 14.20 34.76 7.84
C SER A 309 14.33 33.23 7.75
N LEU A 310 14.66 32.54 8.85
CA LEU A 310 14.65 31.07 8.85
C LEU A 310 13.28 30.50 8.51
N PHE A 311 12.21 31.07 9.08
CA PHE A 311 10.84 30.69 8.76
C PHE A 311 10.52 30.89 7.27
N ASN A 312 10.84 32.06 6.69
CA ASN A 312 10.58 32.34 5.27
C ASN A 312 11.33 31.40 4.32
N ASN A 313 12.51 30.93 4.73
CA ASN A 313 13.32 29.99 3.95
C ASN A 313 13.01 28.52 4.28
N ASN A 314 12.01 28.22 5.12
CA ASN A 314 11.68 26.88 5.61
C ASN A 314 12.87 26.14 6.24
N LEU A 315 13.70 26.89 6.96
CA LEU A 315 14.89 26.39 7.65
C LEU A 315 14.64 26.30 9.16
N ASN A 316 15.28 25.33 9.80
CA ASN A 316 15.28 25.19 11.24
C ASN A 316 16.48 25.93 11.84
N GLY A 317 16.32 26.50 13.03
CA GLY A 317 17.38 27.22 13.74
C GLY A 317 17.57 26.76 15.17
N ILE A 318 18.75 27.04 15.72
CA ILE A 318 19.04 26.92 17.16
C ILE A 318 19.43 28.30 17.66
N LEU A 319 18.65 28.85 18.58
CA LEU A 319 19.03 30.07 19.30
C LEU A 319 20.08 29.72 20.37
N ALA A 320 21.28 30.29 20.22
CA ALA A 320 22.42 30.06 21.11
C ALA A 320 22.74 31.28 21.99
N ASP A 321 21.78 32.19 22.17
CA ASP A 321 21.93 33.40 23.00
C ASP A 321 22.26 33.07 24.47
N GLU A 322 23.02 33.95 25.11
CA GLU A 322 23.34 33.85 26.53
C GLU A 322 22.07 33.79 27.41
N MET A 323 22.23 33.23 28.62
CA MET A 323 21.14 33.15 29.59
C MET A 323 20.76 34.55 30.06
N GLY A 324 19.45 34.87 30.06
CA GLY A 324 18.96 36.19 30.48
C GLY A 324 18.66 37.19 29.36
N LEU A 325 19.00 36.90 28.10
CA LEU A 325 18.71 37.76 26.94
C LEU A 325 17.22 37.76 26.53
N GLY A 326 16.35 37.03 27.24
CA GLY A 326 14.92 37.00 26.95
C GLY A 326 14.55 36.16 25.72
N LYS A 327 15.20 35.00 25.54
CA LYS A 327 14.85 34.01 24.50
C LYS A 327 13.34 33.65 24.48
N THR A 328 12.73 33.60 25.66
CA THR A 328 11.28 33.40 25.82
C THR A 328 10.48 34.51 25.14
N ILE A 329 10.86 35.78 25.37
CA ILE A 329 10.19 36.94 24.78
C ILE A 329 10.42 36.98 23.26
N GLN A 330 11.64 36.71 22.79
CA GLN A 330 11.94 36.59 21.35
C GLN A 330 11.03 35.52 20.69
N THR A 331 10.82 34.38 21.36
CA THR A 331 9.95 33.30 20.87
C THR A 331 8.48 33.71 20.85
N ILE A 332 8.00 34.40 21.90
CA ILE A 332 6.63 34.91 21.95
C ILE A 332 6.41 35.95 20.85
N ALA A 333 7.38 36.85 20.64
CA ALA A 333 7.36 37.84 19.58
C ALA A 333 7.30 37.20 18.19
N LEU A 334 8.02 36.09 17.98
CA LEU A 334 7.95 35.31 16.74
C LEU A 334 6.52 34.80 16.49
N ILE A 335 5.91 34.14 17.48
CA ILE A 335 4.54 33.60 17.33
C ILE A 335 3.53 34.73 17.11
N ALA A 336 3.65 35.83 17.86
CA ALA A 336 2.81 37.01 17.70
C ALA A 336 2.91 37.59 16.28
N TYR A 337 4.13 37.68 15.74
CA TYR A 337 4.37 38.15 14.38
C TYR A 337 3.75 37.22 13.32
N LEU A 338 3.93 35.91 13.48
CA LEU A 338 3.36 34.90 12.57
C LEU A 338 1.83 34.94 12.55
N LEU A 339 1.22 35.16 13.72
CA LEU A 339 -0.23 35.29 13.87
C LEU A 339 -0.75 36.55 13.17
N GLU A 340 -0.10 37.69 13.38
CA GLU A 340 -0.58 39.00 12.91
C GLU A 340 -0.30 39.22 11.42
N LYS A 341 0.91 38.94 10.95
CA LYS A 341 1.36 39.31 9.59
C LYS A 341 1.24 38.17 8.58
N LYS A 342 1.36 36.91 9.03
CA LYS A 342 1.33 35.73 8.14
C LYS A 342 0.04 34.92 8.26
N GLU A 343 -0.91 35.38 9.09
CA GLU A 343 -2.20 34.72 9.35
C GLU A 343 -2.05 33.25 9.82
N VAL A 344 -0.90 32.87 10.36
CA VAL A 344 -0.64 31.53 10.88
C VAL A 344 -1.17 31.46 12.31
N THR A 345 -2.42 31.05 12.45
CA THR A 345 -3.13 31.02 13.74
C THR A 345 -2.74 29.85 14.64
N GLY A 346 -2.02 28.84 14.14
CA GLY A 346 -1.58 27.67 14.89
C GLY A 346 -2.24 26.38 14.41
N PRO A 347 -2.04 25.25 15.12
CA PRO A 347 -1.49 25.15 16.47
C PRO A 347 0.04 25.09 16.51
N HIS A 348 0.64 25.76 17.49
CA HIS A 348 2.07 25.73 17.82
C HIS A 348 2.33 24.96 19.11
N LEU A 349 3.40 24.15 19.15
CA LEU A 349 3.78 23.33 20.29
C LEU A 349 5.05 23.87 20.94
N ILE A 350 4.99 24.19 22.23
CA ILE A 350 6.16 24.58 23.01
C ILE A 350 6.45 23.50 24.05
N VAL A 351 7.68 23.02 24.05
CA VAL A 351 8.17 21.97 24.93
C VAL A 351 9.21 22.57 25.85
N ALA A 352 8.92 22.62 27.14
CA ALA A 352 9.84 23.16 28.14
C ALA A 352 9.92 22.26 29.38
N PRO A 353 11.00 22.36 30.18
CA PRO A 353 11.08 21.68 31.47
C PRO A 353 9.89 22.04 32.38
N LYS A 354 9.41 21.07 33.17
CA LYS A 354 8.23 21.27 34.03
C LYS A 354 8.34 22.48 34.95
N ALA A 355 9.54 22.78 35.45
CA ALA A 355 9.81 23.90 36.35
C ALA A 355 9.57 25.28 35.69
N VAL A 356 9.75 25.41 34.38
CA VAL A 356 9.64 26.69 33.67
C VAL A 356 8.28 26.90 32.99
N LEU A 357 7.42 25.87 32.92
CA LEU A 357 6.09 25.98 32.31
C LEU A 357 5.20 27.07 32.92
N PRO A 358 5.15 27.27 34.26
CA PRO A 358 4.38 28.38 34.84
C PRO A 358 4.92 29.74 34.41
N ASN A 359 6.25 29.86 34.26
CA ASN A 359 6.87 31.08 33.77
C ASN A 359 6.41 31.37 32.34
N TRP A 360 6.52 30.39 31.43
CA TRP A 360 6.01 30.51 30.06
C TRP A 360 4.54 30.95 30.03
N SER A 361 3.68 30.37 30.86
CA SER A 361 2.26 30.77 30.92
C SER A 361 2.07 32.22 31.39
N ASN A 362 2.87 32.70 32.35
CA ASN A 362 2.81 34.07 32.82
C ASN A 362 3.35 35.04 31.77
N GLU A 363 4.45 34.71 31.09
CA GLU A 363 5.00 35.53 30.02
C GLU A 363 4.01 35.71 28.87
N PHE A 364 3.30 34.66 28.46
CA PHE A 364 2.24 34.80 27.46
C PHE A 364 1.10 35.71 27.92
N LYS A 365 0.68 35.62 29.19
CA LYS A 365 -0.36 36.50 29.75
C LYS A 365 0.08 37.96 29.84
N THR A 366 1.34 38.21 30.18
CA THR A 366 1.90 39.56 30.32
C THR A 366 2.17 40.19 28.96
N TRP A 367 2.83 39.46 28.05
CA TRP A 367 3.33 40.02 26.81
C TRP A 367 2.34 39.89 25.64
N ALA A 368 1.57 38.80 25.55
CA ALA A 368 0.69 38.52 24.41
C ALA A 368 -0.67 37.93 24.84
N PRO A 369 -1.50 38.70 25.57
CA PRO A 369 -2.77 38.20 26.12
C PRO A 369 -3.82 37.83 25.05
N SER A 370 -3.65 38.32 23.81
CA SER A 370 -4.51 37.97 22.67
C SER A 370 -4.30 36.54 22.16
N ILE A 371 -3.19 35.90 22.52
CA ILE A 371 -2.85 34.55 22.06
C ILE A 371 -3.43 33.51 23.02
N GLY A 372 -4.30 32.64 22.51
CA GLY A 372 -4.90 31.55 23.29
C GLY A 372 -3.86 30.48 23.65
N THR A 373 -3.36 30.50 24.89
CA THR A 373 -2.38 29.53 25.40
C THR A 373 -3.01 28.49 26.30
N ILE A 374 -2.71 27.21 26.06
CA ILE A 374 -3.16 26.09 26.89
C ILE A 374 -1.96 25.44 27.57
N LEU A 375 -2.01 25.36 28.90
CA LEU A 375 -1.06 24.57 29.69
C LEU A 375 -1.51 23.10 29.76
N TYR A 376 -0.76 22.22 29.09
CA TYR A 376 -0.98 20.78 29.14
C TYR A 376 -0.12 20.15 30.24
N ASP A 377 -0.64 20.19 31.47
CA ASP A 377 -0.11 19.48 32.64
C ASP A 377 -1.29 18.95 33.49
N GLY A 378 -1.00 18.08 34.45
CA GLY A 378 -2.00 17.60 35.42
C GLY A 378 -2.34 16.12 35.30
N ARG A 379 -3.38 15.71 36.02
CA ARG A 379 -3.82 14.30 36.13
C ARG A 379 -4.46 13.82 34.81
N PRO A 380 -4.48 12.50 34.52
CA PRO A 380 -5.07 11.98 33.29
C PRO A 380 -6.50 12.44 33.02
N ASP A 381 -7.30 12.63 34.08
CA ASP A 381 -8.71 13.07 33.99
C ASP A 381 -8.82 14.54 33.59
N GLU A 382 -8.02 15.42 34.20
CA GLU A 382 -7.89 16.83 33.81
C GLU A 382 -7.39 16.97 32.36
N ARG A 383 -6.43 16.13 31.97
CA ARG A 383 -5.97 16.10 30.59
C ARG A 383 -7.03 15.58 29.63
N LYS A 384 -7.97 14.74 30.09
CA LYS A 384 -9.08 14.27 29.26
C LYS A 384 -10.12 15.37 29.06
N SER A 385 -10.49 16.10 30.10
CA SER A 385 -11.38 17.25 29.96
C SER A 385 -10.76 18.35 29.10
N LEU A 386 -9.47 18.66 29.28
CA LEU A 386 -8.75 19.61 28.40
C LEU A 386 -8.77 19.19 26.93
N ARG A 387 -8.68 17.88 26.65
CA ARG A 387 -8.77 17.35 25.28
C ARG A 387 -10.16 17.51 24.68
N GLU A 388 -11.21 17.28 25.47
CA GLU A 388 -12.60 17.34 25.01
C GLU A 388 -13.07 18.79 24.82
N THR A 389 -12.69 19.70 25.73
CA THR A 389 -13.10 21.10 25.68
C THR A 389 -12.33 21.92 24.64
N ASN A 390 -11.00 21.78 24.57
CA ASN A 390 -10.17 22.73 23.85
C ASN A 390 -9.76 22.29 22.44
N PHE A 391 -9.69 20.98 22.15
CA PHE A 391 -9.32 20.51 20.81
C PHE A 391 -10.49 20.51 19.81
N GLY A 392 -11.69 20.92 20.26
CA GLY A 392 -12.79 21.34 19.40
C GLY A 392 -12.82 22.85 19.08
N GLY A 393 -11.95 23.65 19.71
CA GLY A 393 -11.81 25.09 19.50
C GLY A 393 -10.48 25.48 18.85
N GLN A 394 -10.38 26.71 18.35
CA GLN A 394 -9.13 27.28 17.83
C GLN A 394 -8.25 27.71 19.00
N PHE A 395 -7.25 26.90 19.37
CA PHE A 395 -6.17 27.32 20.27
C PHE A 395 -4.89 27.59 19.47
N ASN A 396 -4.13 28.59 19.88
CA ASN A 396 -2.93 29.01 19.14
C ASN A 396 -1.69 28.25 19.61
N VAL A 397 -1.50 28.14 20.94
CA VAL A 397 -0.27 27.60 21.54
C VAL A 397 -0.58 26.55 22.60
N LEU A 398 0.08 25.40 22.52
CA LEU A 398 0.09 24.38 23.56
C LEU A 398 1.45 24.34 24.27
N LEU A 399 1.45 24.53 25.59
CA LEU A 399 2.62 24.40 26.46
C LEU A 399 2.63 23.00 27.08
N THR A 400 3.73 22.26 26.94
CA THR A 400 3.87 20.95 27.58
C THR A 400 5.32 20.65 27.97
N HIS A 401 5.53 19.59 28.75
CA HIS A 401 6.85 19.12 29.15
C HIS A 401 7.20 17.77 28.53
N TYR A 402 8.50 17.47 28.55
CA TYR A 402 9.12 16.30 27.93
C TYR A 402 8.44 14.96 28.27
N ASP A 403 8.03 14.76 29.52
CA ASP A 403 7.42 13.49 29.95
C ASP A 403 6.04 13.25 29.32
N LEU A 404 5.23 14.31 29.13
CA LEU A 404 3.89 14.19 28.56
C LEU A 404 3.93 13.95 27.05
N ILE A 405 4.95 14.47 26.36
CA ILE A 405 5.15 14.18 24.94
C ILE A 405 5.34 12.67 24.72
N LEU A 406 6.08 12.02 25.62
CA LEU A 406 6.32 10.58 25.55
C LEU A 406 5.08 9.77 25.94
N LYS A 407 4.39 10.17 27.02
CA LYS A 407 3.21 9.46 27.55
C LYS A 407 2.00 9.60 26.64
N ASP A 408 1.68 10.82 26.21
CA ASP A 408 0.47 11.14 25.45
C ASP A 408 0.75 11.29 23.94
N LYS A 409 1.86 10.70 23.45
CA LYS A 409 2.25 10.70 22.04
C LYS A 409 1.12 10.27 21.10
N LYS A 410 0.29 9.29 21.48
CA LYS A 410 -0.80 8.78 20.62
C LYS A 410 -1.82 9.85 20.28
N PHE A 411 -2.04 10.81 21.18
CA PHE A 411 -2.97 11.90 20.98
C PHE A 411 -2.29 13.08 20.28
N LEU A 412 -1.13 13.52 20.80
CA LEU A 412 -0.42 14.68 20.26
C LEU A 412 0.02 14.50 18.80
N LYS A 413 0.27 13.25 18.36
CA LYS A 413 0.55 12.90 16.95
C LYS A 413 -0.63 13.10 15.99
N LYS A 414 -1.87 13.17 16.49
CA LYS A 414 -3.06 13.38 15.65
C LYS A 414 -3.22 14.84 15.24
N VAL A 415 -2.57 15.74 15.96
CA VAL A 415 -2.63 17.19 15.73
C VAL A 415 -1.52 17.54 14.76
N HIS A 416 -1.87 18.30 13.71
CA HIS A 416 -0.89 18.84 12.78
C HIS A 416 -0.38 20.17 13.31
N TRP A 417 0.91 20.21 13.66
CA TRP A 417 1.53 21.38 14.27
C TRP A 417 2.23 22.21 13.19
N HIS A 418 2.17 23.52 13.30
CA HIS A 418 2.89 24.42 12.38
C HIS A 418 4.31 24.67 12.85
N TYR A 419 4.50 24.83 14.15
CA TYR A 419 5.80 25.15 14.72
C TYR A 419 6.02 24.37 16.02
N LEU A 420 7.24 23.86 16.17
CA LEU A 420 7.70 23.15 17.37
C LEU A 420 8.87 23.92 17.96
N ILE A 421 8.70 24.44 19.18
CA ILE A 421 9.75 25.10 19.93
C ILE A 421 10.16 24.18 21.07
N VAL A 422 11.46 23.99 21.24
CA VAL A 422 12.02 23.21 22.34
C VAL A 422 12.96 24.07 23.16
N ASP A 423 12.59 24.30 24.41
CA ASP A 423 13.38 25.02 25.39
C ASP A 423 14.38 24.08 26.08
N GLU A 424 15.57 24.56 26.41
CA GLU A 424 16.67 23.75 26.93
C GLU A 424 17.10 22.59 26.01
N GLY A 425 17.37 22.92 24.74
CA GLY A 425 17.72 21.97 23.67
C GLY A 425 18.92 21.07 23.97
N HIS A 426 19.75 21.37 24.97
CA HIS A 426 20.79 20.47 25.46
C HIS A 426 20.23 19.10 25.90
N ARG A 427 18.94 19.03 26.26
CA ARG A 427 18.22 17.77 26.57
C ARG A 427 18.03 16.86 25.35
N LEU A 428 18.15 17.39 24.14
CA LEU A 428 18.00 16.66 22.88
C LEU A 428 19.32 16.10 22.31
N LYS A 429 20.46 16.26 23.01
CA LYS A 429 21.79 15.86 22.52
C LYS A 429 21.91 14.40 22.07
N ASN A 430 21.11 13.49 22.64
CA ASN A 430 21.16 12.08 22.26
C ASN A 430 20.10 11.77 21.19
N HIS A 431 20.52 11.70 19.92
CA HIS A 431 19.65 11.36 18.78
C HIS A 431 19.03 9.96 18.86
N GLU A 432 19.57 9.07 19.71
CA GLU A 432 18.96 7.76 19.97
C GLU A 432 17.87 7.80 21.04
N CYS A 433 17.75 8.91 21.76
CA CYS A 433 16.76 9.07 22.81
C CYS A 433 15.34 8.92 22.26
N ALA A 434 14.49 8.23 23.02
CA ALA A 434 13.09 8.02 22.67
C ALA A 434 12.35 9.34 22.42
N LEU A 435 12.79 10.43 23.08
CA LEU A 435 12.26 11.78 22.89
C LEU A 435 12.52 12.31 21.47
N ALA A 436 13.79 12.33 21.03
CA ALA A 436 14.17 12.81 19.71
C ALA A 436 13.47 11.99 18.60
N ARG A 437 13.43 10.66 18.75
CA ARG A 437 12.70 9.77 17.82
C ARG A 437 11.20 10.04 17.82
N THR A 438 10.59 10.33 18.98
CA THR A 438 9.16 10.62 19.08
C THR A 438 8.82 11.96 18.45
N LEU A 439 9.70 12.96 18.59
CA LEU A 439 9.53 14.26 17.93
C LEU A 439 9.65 14.12 16.40
N VAL A 440 10.71 13.48 15.91
CA VAL A 440 10.97 13.30 14.45
C VAL A 440 9.94 12.41 13.76
N SER A 441 9.52 11.30 14.40
CA SER A 441 8.54 10.36 13.83
C SER A 441 7.08 10.73 14.16
N GLY A 442 6.86 11.71 15.03
CA GLY A 442 5.55 11.96 15.63
C GLY A 442 4.78 13.12 15.03
N TYR A 443 5.47 14.20 14.68
CA TYR A 443 4.81 15.44 14.35
C TYR A 443 5.04 15.75 12.88
N THR A 444 3.98 15.60 12.09
CA THR A 444 3.95 16.14 10.73
C THR A 444 3.82 17.64 10.85
N LEU A 445 4.90 18.36 10.55
CA LEU A 445 4.86 19.79 10.33
C LEU A 445 4.17 20.04 8.98
N TRP A 446 3.24 20.98 8.90
CA TRP A 446 2.74 21.44 7.60
C TRP A 446 3.93 22.04 6.84
N SER A 447 4.20 21.51 5.65
CA SER A 447 5.22 22.00 4.71
C SER A 447 4.68 23.15 3.89
#